data_AF-A0A4P9ZNG8-F1
#
_entry.id   AF-A0A4P9ZNG8-F1
#
_cell.length_a   1.000
_cell.length_b   1.000
_cell.length_c   1.000
_cell.angle_alpha   90.00
_cell.angle_beta   90.00
_cell.angle_gamma   90.00
#
_symmetry.space_group_name_H-M   'P 1'
#
loop_
_entity.id
_entity.type
_entity.pdbx_description
1 polymer ?
#
loop_
_entity_poly.entity_id
_entity_poly.type
_entity_poly.pdbx_seq_one_letter_code
_entity_poly.pdbx_strand_id
1 'polypeptide(L)'
;DKRTLQRLEKLRVLAHRDVENLREQIKSFHLEAEMMAAATNNQPSETEEPTAEQSSGQLQQQQQLQQVHRIEGLEQLVQEYREQVNQLNEQLAARPEVKPNANLTNETANPNPAAAAELDARAQARAAESESEMAVLRSQLARLEKQLAAQNSEMALLEHKIGQGDYNPRTTRILQLIDNPTSKAYEIREATLQALRKENAQLQGSDSGGALVPQQTVDNLISSHADMQKQVAEKDKRMVRLKEVWRAKAQEIREAVYSLLGYRVDFLENGRVRLASMYNEADDHSFIFTSNAHDSGTLELSGGGNAAFVRSLDTLIQYWVVERRSIPAFLATVTLELFDKTTAMMPPGHHAGWRGRDEMSRSMTSSMSLASCSTNPGPSANLV
;
A
#
# COMPACT_ATOMS: atom_id res chain seq x y z
N ASP A 1 34.27 55.16 -1.51
CA ASP A 1 35.35 54.25 -1.07
C ASP A 1 35.46 52.99 -1.93
N LYS A 2 36.62 52.77 -2.56
CA LYS A 2 36.84 51.60 -3.44
C LYS A 2 36.85 50.25 -2.70
N ARG A 3 37.17 50.25 -1.40
CA ARG A 3 37.24 49.04 -0.57
C ARG A 3 35.87 48.46 -0.21
N THR A 4 34.86 49.32 -0.02
CA THR A 4 33.49 48.87 0.27
C THR A 4 32.84 48.27 -0.96
N LEU A 5 33.07 48.87 -2.14
CA LEU A 5 32.64 48.32 -3.43
C LEU A 5 33.25 46.94 -3.70
N GLN A 6 34.56 46.76 -3.49
CA GLN A 6 35.22 45.46 -3.63
C GLN A 6 34.68 44.40 -2.65
N ARG A 7 34.27 44.79 -1.44
CA ARG A 7 33.67 43.87 -0.48
C ARG A 7 32.25 43.46 -0.89
N LEU A 8 31.45 44.41 -1.39
CA LEU A 8 30.12 44.13 -1.91
C LEU A 8 30.15 43.26 -3.17
N GLU A 9 31.15 43.48 -4.04
CA GLU A 9 31.35 42.65 -5.24
C GLU A 9 31.73 41.21 -4.88
N LYS A 10 32.60 41.02 -3.88
CA LYS A 10 32.91 39.68 -3.33
C LYS A 10 31.69 39.00 -2.72
N LEU A 11 30.88 39.73 -1.96
CA LEU A 11 29.65 39.19 -1.37
C LEU A 11 28.63 38.82 -2.45
N ARG A 12 28.52 39.61 -3.52
CA ARG A 12 27.66 39.31 -4.67
C ARG A 12 28.10 38.05 -5.40
N VAL A 13 29.41 37.87 -5.62
CA VAL A 13 29.96 36.67 -6.26
C VAL A 13 29.74 35.42 -5.40
N LEU A 14 29.91 35.52 -4.08
CA LEU A 14 29.62 34.42 -3.16
C LEU A 14 28.14 34.05 -3.18
N ALA A 15 27.25 35.04 -3.08
CA ALA A 15 25.81 34.79 -3.15
C ALA A 15 25.38 34.16 -4.49
N HIS A 16 26.04 34.53 -5.61
CA HIS A 16 25.75 33.91 -6.89
C HIS A 16 26.18 32.44 -6.93
N ARG A 17 27.37 32.14 -6.39
CA ARG A 17 27.89 30.77 -6.29
C ARG A 17 27.07 29.89 -5.35
N ASP A 18 26.53 30.46 -4.27
CA ASP A 18 25.63 29.75 -3.36
C ASP A 18 24.29 29.42 -4.04
N VAL A 19 23.76 30.34 -4.85
CA VAL A 19 22.55 30.07 -5.66
C VAL A 19 22.82 29.00 -6.73
N GLU A 20 23.98 29.00 -7.36
CA GLU A 20 24.38 27.95 -8.31
C GLU A 20 24.51 26.58 -7.62
N ASN A 21 25.17 26.52 -6.47
CA ASN A 21 25.28 25.29 -5.67
C ASN A 21 23.90 24.75 -5.25
N LEU A 22 23.00 25.63 -4.81
CA LEU A 22 21.63 25.24 -4.44
C LEU A 22 20.85 24.73 -5.66
N ARG A 23 21.04 25.33 -6.84
CA ARG A 23 20.43 24.85 -8.09
C ARG A 23 20.98 23.48 -8.51
N GLU A 24 22.27 23.24 -8.34
CA GLU A 24 22.88 21.94 -8.61
C GLU A 24 22.38 20.86 -7.63
N GLN A 25 22.22 21.21 -6.36
CA GLN A 25 21.62 20.30 -5.37
C GLN A 25 20.16 19.97 -5.69
N ILE A 26 19.35 20.94 -6.11
CA ILE A 26 17.98 20.69 -6.55
C ILE A 26 17.96 19.78 -7.78
N LYS A 27 18.86 19.99 -8.74
CA LYS A 27 19.01 19.09 -9.90
C LYS A 27 19.42 17.68 -9.51
N SER A 28 20.33 17.50 -8.53
CA SER A 28 20.70 16.16 -8.06
C SER A 28 19.53 15.47 -7.36
N PHE A 29 18.72 16.19 -6.57
CA PHE A 29 17.52 15.62 -5.95
C PHE A 29 16.45 15.24 -6.98
N HIS A 30 16.27 16.04 -8.05
CA HIS A 30 15.38 15.66 -9.14
C HIS A 30 15.85 14.39 -9.86
N LEU A 31 17.15 14.30 -10.15
CA LEU A 31 17.72 13.13 -10.83
C LEU A 31 17.65 11.88 -9.95
N GLU A 32 17.89 12.01 -8.65
CA GLU A 32 17.72 10.92 -7.69
C GLU A 32 16.25 10.49 -7.55
N ALA A 33 15.31 11.43 -7.55
CA ALA A 33 13.87 11.13 -7.57
C ALA A 33 13.43 10.42 -8.86
N GLU A 34 13.96 10.82 -10.01
CA GLU A 34 13.71 10.16 -11.29
C GLU A 34 14.31 8.74 -11.33
N MET A 35 15.53 8.55 -10.80
CA MET A 35 16.13 7.21 -10.70
C MET A 35 15.36 6.29 -9.74
N MET A 36 14.85 6.83 -8.63
CA MET A 36 13.99 6.08 -7.69
C MET A 36 12.65 5.71 -8.33
N ALA A 37 12.05 6.61 -9.10
CA ALA A 37 10.84 6.32 -9.87
C ALA A 37 11.07 5.25 -10.96
N ALA A 38 12.22 5.32 -11.67
CA ALA A 38 12.60 4.34 -12.67
C ALA A 38 12.94 2.96 -12.07
N ALA A 39 13.52 2.92 -10.87
CA ALA A 39 13.79 1.67 -10.14
C ALA A 39 12.50 0.97 -9.69
N THR A 40 11.45 1.74 -9.41
CA THR A 40 10.14 1.20 -8.98
C THR A 40 9.35 0.60 -10.17
N ASN A 41 9.62 1.04 -11.40
CA ASN A 41 8.90 0.60 -12.61
C ASN A 41 9.52 -0.61 -13.34
N ASN A 42 10.67 -1.11 -12.89
CA ASN A 42 11.43 -2.17 -13.57
C ASN A 42 11.49 -3.52 -12.82
N GLN A 43 10.61 -3.75 -11.84
CA GLN A 43 10.39 -5.10 -11.29
C GLN A 43 9.29 -5.82 -12.09
N PRO A 44 9.58 -6.95 -12.77
CA PRO A 44 8.54 -7.79 -13.32
C PRO A 44 7.94 -8.63 -12.18
N SER A 45 6.83 -8.19 -11.61
CA SER A 45 5.99 -9.00 -10.73
C SER A 45 4.77 -9.50 -11.49
N GLU A 46 4.88 -10.71 -12.01
CA GLU A 46 3.73 -11.57 -12.25
C GLU A 46 3.06 -11.85 -10.89
N THR A 47 1.89 -11.25 -10.62
CA THR A 47 0.71 -11.89 -10.02
C THR A 47 -0.38 -10.84 -9.79
N GLU A 48 -1.55 -11.10 -10.37
CA GLU A 48 -2.78 -10.34 -10.18
C GLU A 48 -3.40 -10.66 -8.81
N GLU A 49 -3.53 -9.68 -7.91
CA GLU A 49 -4.70 -9.49 -7.01
C GLU A 49 -4.77 -8.01 -6.55
N PRO A 50 -5.98 -7.41 -6.43
CA PRO A 50 -6.12 -6.00 -6.12
C PRO A 50 -6.27 -5.80 -4.61
N THR A 51 -5.31 -5.17 -3.93
CA THR A 51 -5.53 -4.35 -2.71
C THR A 51 -4.19 -3.90 -2.10
N ALA A 52 -4.18 -2.70 -1.51
CA ALA A 52 -3.07 -2.02 -0.81
C ALA A 52 -2.12 -1.13 -1.64
N GLU A 53 -1.76 -1.47 -2.88
CA GLU A 53 -0.84 -0.63 -3.68
C GLU A 53 -1.49 0.62 -4.29
N GLN A 54 -2.80 0.59 -4.54
CA GLN A 54 -3.52 1.75 -5.07
C GLN A 54 -3.69 2.88 -4.03
N SER A 55 -3.72 2.52 -2.74
CA SER A 55 -3.89 3.49 -1.65
C SER A 55 -2.59 4.24 -1.33
N SER A 56 -1.43 3.58 -1.44
CA SER A 56 -0.13 4.25 -1.28
C SER A 56 0.14 5.24 -2.42
N GLY A 57 -0.18 4.86 -3.67
CA GLY A 57 -0.09 5.76 -4.83
C GLY A 57 -1.01 6.98 -4.72
N GLN A 58 -2.25 6.81 -4.27
CA GLN A 58 -3.19 7.93 -4.05
C GLN A 58 -2.73 8.89 -2.94
N LEU A 59 -2.21 8.36 -1.83
CA LEU A 59 -1.65 9.19 -0.74
C LEU A 59 -0.44 9.99 -1.22
N GLN A 60 0.43 9.37 -2.02
CA GLN A 60 1.62 10.03 -2.57
C GLN A 60 1.25 11.10 -3.60
N GLN A 61 0.26 10.84 -4.46
CA GLN A 61 -0.27 11.83 -5.40
C GLN A 61 -0.94 13.01 -4.67
N GLN A 62 -1.66 12.75 -3.58
CA GLN A 62 -2.27 13.81 -2.76
C GLN A 62 -1.22 14.68 -2.07
N GLN A 63 -0.12 14.09 -1.60
CA GLN A 63 1.01 14.84 -1.05
C GLN A 63 1.71 15.68 -2.12
N GLN A 64 1.87 15.16 -3.34
CA GLN A 64 2.44 15.93 -4.46
C GLN A 64 1.58 17.14 -4.82
N LEU A 65 0.25 16.99 -4.87
CA LEU A 65 -0.66 18.11 -5.12
C LEU A 65 -0.59 19.18 -4.02
N GLN A 66 -0.48 18.78 -2.75
CA GLN A 66 -0.29 19.71 -1.64
C GLN A 66 1.05 20.45 -1.74
N GLN A 67 2.11 19.77 -2.18
CA GLN A 67 3.41 20.40 -2.40
C GLN A 67 3.38 21.40 -3.57
N VAL A 68 2.71 21.07 -4.67
CA VAL A 68 2.54 21.98 -5.81
C VAL A 68 1.79 23.25 -5.39
N HIS A 69 0.66 23.13 -4.69
CA HIS A 69 -0.07 24.30 -4.19
C HIS A 69 0.76 25.15 -3.22
N ARG A 70 1.58 24.51 -2.39
CA ARG A 70 2.49 25.23 -1.48
C ARG A 70 3.57 25.97 -2.25
N ILE A 71 4.11 25.39 -3.32
CA ILE A 71 5.10 26.02 -4.20
C ILE A 71 4.46 27.21 -4.92
N GLU A 72 3.27 27.05 -5.50
CA GLU A 72 2.53 28.14 -6.16
C GLU A 72 2.29 29.33 -5.21
N GLY A 73 1.89 29.06 -3.96
CA GLY A 73 1.71 30.12 -2.96
C GLY A 73 3.01 30.83 -2.59
N LEU A 74 4.13 30.10 -2.52
CA LEU A 74 5.45 30.69 -2.28
C LEU A 74 5.94 31.51 -3.49
N GLU A 75 5.65 31.06 -4.71
CA GLU A 75 5.98 31.80 -5.93
C GLU A 75 5.20 33.11 -6.03
N GLN A 76 3.91 33.11 -5.69
CA GLN A 76 3.09 34.33 -5.62
C GLN A 76 3.67 35.34 -4.62
N LEU A 77 4.05 34.87 -3.43
CA LEU A 77 4.59 35.74 -2.37
C LEU A 77 5.97 36.32 -2.75
N VAL A 78 6.80 35.55 -3.46
CA VAL A 78 8.05 36.07 -4.05
C VAL A 78 7.79 37.08 -5.15
N GLN A 79 6.77 36.88 -5.97
CA GLN A 79 6.35 37.83 -7.01
C GLN A 79 5.90 39.15 -6.38
N GLU A 80 5.06 39.10 -5.34
CA GLU A 80 4.62 40.27 -4.58
C GLU A 80 5.80 41.04 -3.97
N TYR A 81 6.77 40.35 -3.37
CA TYR A 81 7.97 41.01 -2.85
C TYR A 81 8.81 41.66 -3.94
N ARG A 82 8.91 41.04 -5.12
CA ARG A 82 9.61 41.64 -6.27
C ARG A 82 8.92 42.91 -6.74
N GLU A 83 7.59 42.90 -6.82
CA GLU A 83 6.80 44.07 -7.17
C GLU A 83 6.96 45.20 -6.16
N GLN A 84 6.91 44.89 -4.86
CA GLN A 84 7.14 45.88 -3.80
C GLN A 84 8.54 46.49 -3.87
N VAL A 85 9.58 45.69 -4.13
CA VAL A 85 10.96 46.18 -4.30
C VAL A 85 11.08 47.05 -5.54
N ASN A 86 10.42 46.68 -6.65
CA ASN A 86 10.40 47.50 -7.86
C ASN A 86 9.66 48.83 -7.63
N GLN A 87 8.52 48.81 -6.94
CA GLN A 87 7.78 50.02 -6.56
C GLN A 87 8.61 50.93 -5.65
N LEU A 88 9.32 50.37 -4.66
CA LEU A 88 10.21 51.15 -3.80
C LEU A 88 11.40 51.73 -4.58
N ASN A 89 11.97 50.98 -5.51
CA ASN A 89 13.03 51.48 -6.39
C ASN A 89 12.53 52.58 -7.33
N GLU A 90 11.32 52.45 -7.87
CA GLU A 90 10.68 53.50 -8.67
C GLU A 90 10.38 54.74 -7.83
N GLN A 91 9.93 54.59 -6.58
CA GLN A 91 9.74 55.71 -5.65
C GLN A 91 11.06 56.41 -5.30
N LEU A 92 12.15 55.64 -5.18
CA LEU A 92 13.49 56.20 -4.99
C LEU A 92 14.01 56.89 -6.26
N ALA A 93 13.71 56.37 -7.45
CA ALA A 93 14.08 56.97 -8.73
C ALA A 93 13.22 58.20 -9.08
N ALA A 94 11.95 58.24 -8.65
CA ALA A 94 11.02 59.35 -8.84
C ALA A 94 11.25 60.51 -7.87
N ARG A 95 12.08 60.30 -6.82
CA ARG A 95 12.52 61.37 -5.94
C ARG A 95 13.54 62.23 -6.71
N PRO A 96 13.24 63.50 -7.03
CA PRO A 96 14.16 64.32 -7.81
C PRO A 96 15.48 64.49 -7.04
N GLU A 97 16.59 64.17 -7.70
CA GLU A 97 17.92 64.51 -7.22
C GLU A 97 18.03 66.03 -7.02
N VAL A 98 18.19 66.46 -5.77
CA VAL A 98 18.53 67.85 -5.45
C VAL A 98 19.97 68.07 -5.87
N LYS A 99 20.14 68.58 -7.10
CA LYS A 99 21.38 69.22 -7.55
C LYS A 99 21.62 70.47 -6.68
N PRO A 100 22.82 70.69 -6.10
CA PRO A 100 23.08 71.89 -5.33
C PRO A 100 23.28 73.06 -6.32
N ASN A 101 22.25 73.89 -6.48
CA ASN A 101 22.39 75.16 -7.19
C ASN A 101 23.10 76.17 -6.28
N ALA A 102 24.28 76.59 -6.74
CA ALA A 102 24.95 77.78 -6.29
C ALA A 102 24.16 79.03 -6.69
N ASN A 103 24.26 80.05 -5.83
CA ASN A 103 23.73 81.40 -5.93
C ASN A 103 22.27 81.59 -5.51
N LEU A 104 22.10 82.17 -4.32
CA LEU A 104 21.25 83.34 -4.05
C LEU A 104 21.60 83.90 -2.65
N THR A 105 22.40 84.96 -2.67
CA THR A 105 22.29 86.18 -1.84
C THR A 105 21.92 86.01 -0.35
N ASN A 106 22.97 86.07 0.48
CA ASN A 106 22.89 86.63 1.83
C ASN A 106 22.52 88.10 1.70
N GLU A 107 21.32 88.47 2.12
CA GLU A 107 20.99 89.75 2.79
C GLU A 107 19.50 89.76 3.11
N THR A 108 19.14 89.28 4.30
CA THR A 108 18.26 89.97 5.26
C THR A 108 17.94 89.06 6.45
N ALA A 109 17.93 89.69 7.63
CA ALA A 109 17.32 89.24 8.88
C ALA A 109 18.01 88.10 9.67
N ASN A 110 18.85 88.52 10.63
CA ASN A 110 19.03 87.93 11.97
C ASN A 110 18.40 86.54 12.19
N PRO A 111 19.19 85.45 12.35
CA PRO A 111 18.81 84.47 13.34
C PRO A 111 19.09 85.11 14.68
N ASN A 112 18.06 85.39 15.48
CA ASN A 112 18.29 85.57 16.91
C ASN A 112 19.10 84.35 17.38
N PRO A 113 20.31 84.49 17.97
CA PRO A 113 21.04 83.34 18.49
C PRO A 113 20.21 82.60 19.55
N ALA A 114 19.24 83.28 20.16
CA ALA A 114 18.23 82.69 21.04
C ALA A 114 17.24 81.75 20.33
N ALA A 115 16.75 82.08 19.13
CA ALA A 115 15.75 81.26 18.43
C ALA A 115 16.36 80.01 17.77
N ALA A 116 17.60 80.11 17.29
CA ALA A 116 18.36 78.95 16.83
C ALA A 116 18.74 78.02 18.00
N ALA A 117 19.16 78.60 19.14
CA ALA A 117 19.45 77.83 20.35
C ALA A 117 18.21 77.14 20.94
N GLU A 118 17.02 77.75 20.86
CA GLU A 118 15.76 77.12 21.29
C GLU A 118 15.34 75.96 20.38
N LEU A 119 15.53 76.07 19.06
CA LEU A 119 15.27 74.98 18.12
C LEU A 119 16.26 73.82 18.30
N ASP A 120 17.53 74.11 18.54
CA ASP A 120 18.56 73.10 18.83
C ASP A 120 18.31 72.41 20.18
N ALA A 121 17.92 73.16 21.22
CA ALA A 121 17.55 72.59 22.52
C ALA A 121 16.31 71.68 22.42
N ARG A 122 15.32 72.05 21.60
CA ARG A 122 14.12 71.23 21.36
C ARG A 122 14.41 70.00 20.50
N ALA A 123 15.35 70.09 19.55
CA ALA A 123 15.84 68.95 18.79
C ALA A 123 16.63 67.97 19.69
N GLN A 124 17.48 68.48 20.59
CA GLN A 124 18.21 67.68 21.56
C GLN A 124 17.28 67.00 22.58
N ALA A 125 16.23 67.67 23.05
CA ALA A 125 15.23 67.07 23.93
C ALA A 125 14.50 65.89 23.26
N ARG A 126 14.06 66.07 21.99
CA ARG A 126 13.43 64.99 21.21
C ARG A 126 14.40 63.84 20.90
N ALA A 127 15.66 64.15 20.62
CA ALA A 127 16.70 63.13 20.45
C ALA A 127 16.86 62.29 21.72
N ALA A 128 16.97 62.93 22.89
CA ALA A 128 17.06 62.25 24.18
C ALA A 128 15.81 61.41 24.51
N GLU A 129 14.61 61.92 24.21
CA GLU A 129 13.35 61.16 24.33
C GLU A 129 13.39 59.91 23.43
N SER A 130 13.72 60.06 22.14
CA SER A 130 13.83 58.92 21.21
C SER A 130 14.92 57.93 21.60
N GLU A 131 16.04 58.38 22.16
CA GLU A 131 17.11 57.50 22.67
C GLU A 131 16.64 56.70 23.88
N SER A 132 15.87 57.32 24.77
CA SER A 132 15.25 56.64 25.91
C SER A 132 14.22 55.59 25.46
N GLU A 133 13.40 55.91 24.47
CA GLU A 133 12.44 54.97 23.87
C GLU A 133 13.17 53.81 23.18
N MET A 134 14.23 54.10 22.43
CA MET A 134 15.08 53.09 21.80
C MET A 134 15.78 52.19 22.83
N ALA A 135 16.17 52.73 23.99
CA ALA A 135 16.74 51.95 25.07
C ALA A 135 15.70 51.01 25.71
N VAL A 136 14.47 51.50 25.93
CA VAL A 136 13.36 50.69 26.44
C VAL A 136 13.00 49.58 25.45
N LEU A 137 12.84 49.90 24.16
CA LEU A 137 12.53 48.92 23.12
C LEU A 137 13.64 47.86 22.98
N ARG A 138 14.91 48.26 23.03
CA ARG A 138 16.04 47.32 23.06
C ARG A 138 15.99 46.38 24.26
N SER A 139 15.63 46.89 25.44
CA SER A 139 15.49 46.05 26.64
C SER A 139 14.33 45.05 26.51
N GLN A 140 13.22 45.46 25.88
CA GLN A 140 12.08 44.59 25.62
C GLN A 140 12.41 43.51 24.59
N LEU A 141 13.11 43.86 23.51
CA LEU A 141 13.60 42.89 22.52
C LEU A 141 14.50 41.85 23.18
N ALA A 142 15.49 42.29 23.99
CA ALA A 142 16.37 41.37 24.71
C ALA A 142 15.60 40.45 25.69
N ARG A 143 14.52 40.93 26.29
CA ARG A 143 13.64 40.10 27.14
C ARG A 143 12.86 39.07 26.33
N LEU A 144 12.27 39.49 25.21
CA LEU A 144 11.49 38.61 24.32
C LEU A 144 12.40 37.54 23.68
N GLU A 145 13.61 37.90 23.25
CA GLU A 145 14.60 36.96 22.73
C GLU A 145 14.98 35.88 23.75
N LYS A 146 15.17 36.26 25.02
CA LYS A 146 15.42 35.29 26.10
C LYS A 146 14.22 34.37 26.34
N GLN A 147 13.00 34.91 26.29
CA GLN A 147 11.78 34.10 26.42
C GLN A 147 11.61 33.13 25.25
N LEU A 148 11.86 33.58 24.02
CA LEU A 148 11.86 32.72 22.83
C LEU A 148 12.90 31.60 22.93
N ALA A 149 14.12 31.92 23.37
CA ALA A 149 15.17 30.92 23.54
C ALA A 149 14.78 29.86 24.60
N ALA A 150 14.16 30.28 25.70
CA ALA A 150 13.67 29.37 26.74
C ALA A 150 12.48 28.51 26.28
N GLN A 151 11.55 29.09 25.52
CA GLN A 151 10.44 28.33 24.95
C GLN A 151 10.89 27.36 23.87
N ASN A 152 11.87 27.74 23.04
CA ASN A 152 12.43 26.86 22.02
C ASN A 152 13.14 25.65 22.63
N SER A 153 13.86 25.83 23.75
CA SER A 153 14.50 24.71 24.44
C SER A 153 13.46 23.78 25.10
N GLU A 154 12.40 24.34 25.67
CA GLU A 154 11.27 23.56 26.20
C GLU A 154 10.56 22.79 25.09
N MET A 155 10.31 23.43 23.94
CA MET A 155 9.72 22.81 22.77
C MET A 155 10.56 21.65 22.26
N ALA A 156 11.89 21.81 22.16
CA ALA A 156 12.79 20.72 21.76
C ALA A 156 12.74 19.52 22.71
N LEU A 157 12.63 19.76 24.03
CA LEU A 157 12.49 18.68 25.02
C LEU A 157 11.13 17.97 24.90
N LEU A 158 10.06 18.72 24.67
CA LEU A 158 8.72 18.15 24.48
C LEU A 158 8.63 17.38 23.17
N GLU A 159 9.21 17.88 22.09
CA GLU A 159 9.32 17.17 20.80
C GLU A 159 10.09 15.86 20.95
N HIS A 160 11.20 15.86 21.69
CA HIS A 160 11.95 14.64 21.96
C HIS A 160 11.12 13.62 22.75
N LYS A 161 10.40 14.06 23.80
CA LYS A 161 9.50 13.19 24.58
C LYS A 161 8.36 12.62 23.75
N ILE A 162 7.73 13.45 22.93
CA ILE A 162 6.70 13.00 21.99
C ILE A 162 7.30 12.00 20.98
N GLY A 163 8.53 12.22 20.52
CA GLY A 163 9.28 11.27 19.68
C GLY A 163 9.56 9.93 20.36
N GLN A 164 9.67 9.90 21.69
CA GLN A 164 9.75 8.66 22.48
C GLN A 164 8.40 7.99 22.74
N GLY A 165 7.30 8.66 22.40
CA GLY A 165 5.93 8.16 22.60
C GLY A 165 5.27 8.65 23.90
N ASP A 166 5.83 9.65 24.58
CA ASP A 166 5.13 10.31 25.69
C ASP A 166 3.86 10.99 25.19
N TYR A 167 2.83 10.99 26.03
CA TYR A 167 1.53 11.57 25.72
C TYR A 167 0.96 12.30 26.95
N ASN A 168 0.04 13.21 26.71
CA ASN A 168 -0.63 13.93 27.78
C ASN A 168 -1.85 13.13 28.29
N PRO A 169 -1.84 12.64 29.56
CA PRO A 169 -2.91 11.80 30.09
C PRO A 169 -4.23 12.55 30.33
N ARG A 170 -4.23 13.89 30.31
CA ARG A 170 -5.47 14.69 30.43
C ARG A 170 -6.26 14.77 29.13
N THR A 171 -5.58 14.75 27.99
CA THR A 171 -6.20 14.89 26.67
C THR A 171 -6.35 13.56 25.96
N THR A 172 -5.42 12.63 26.20
CA THR A 172 -5.27 11.41 25.41
C THR A 172 -5.24 10.20 26.31
N ARG A 173 -6.11 9.23 26.06
CA ARG A 173 -6.12 7.94 26.73
C ARG A 173 -5.64 6.87 25.77
N ILE A 174 -4.61 6.13 26.16
CA ILE A 174 -4.15 4.97 25.41
C ILE A 174 -5.02 3.76 25.77
N LEU A 175 -5.53 3.09 24.75
CA LEU A 175 -6.28 1.85 24.87
C LEU A 175 -5.47 0.73 24.24
N GLN A 176 -5.53 -0.45 24.84
CA GLN A 176 -4.99 -1.68 24.29
C GLN A 176 -6.04 -2.78 24.43
N LEU A 177 -5.98 -3.77 23.54
CA LEU A 177 -6.76 -4.98 23.76
C LEU A 177 -6.25 -5.66 25.04
N ILE A 178 -7.19 -6.11 25.88
CA ILE A 178 -6.88 -6.94 27.04
C ILE A 178 -6.17 -8.22 26.55
N ASP A 179 -6.71 -8.84 25.50
CA ASP A 179 -6.14 -10.02 24.85
C ASP A 179 -5.20 -9.65 23.68
N ASN A 180 -4.04 -9.09 24.00
CA ASN A 180 -3.03 -8.70 23.00
C ASN A 180 -1.89 -9.74 22.91
N PRO A 181 -1.16 -9.83 21.77
CA PRO A 181 -0.11 -10.83 21.58
C PRO A 181 1.05 -10.69 22.59
N THR A 182 1.35 -9.48 23.04
CA THR A 182 2.40 -9.23 24.04
C THR A 182 1.99 -9.79 25.40
N SER A 183 0.73 -9.61 25.82
CA SER A 183 0.17 -10.18 27.04
C SER A 183 0.17 -11.70 26.98
N LYS A 184 -0.25 -12.31 25.86
CA LYS A 184 -0.17 -13.77 25.67
C LYS A 184 1.26 -14.29 25.78
N ALA A 185 2.22 -13.61 25.16
CA ALA A 185 3.63 -13.99 25.24
C ALA A 185 4.17 -13.86 26.66
N TYR A 186 3.76 -12.82 27.40
CA TYR A 186 4.11 -12.64 28.80
C TYR A 186 3.54 -13.74 29.68
N GLU A 187 2.25 -14.07 29.53
CA GLU A 187 1.58 -15.15 30.26
C GLU A 187 2.25 -16.51 30.02
N ILE A 188 2.57 -16.85 28.77
CA ILE A 188 3.30 -18.09 28.44
C ILE A 188 4.67 -18.10 29.10
N ARG A 189 5.41 -16.98 29.03
CA ARG A 189 6.73 -16.86 29.65
C ARG A 189 6.65 -17.00 31.17
N GLU A 190 5.67 -16.36 31.80
CA GLU A 190 5.46 -16.43 33.24
C GLU A 190 5.09 -17.87 33.66
N ALA A 191 4.14 -18.50 32.97
CA ALA A 191 3.76 -19.89 33.22
C ALA A 191 4.96 -20.84 33.07
N THR A 192 5.77 -20.65 32.04
CA THR A 192 6.98 -21.44 31.81
C THR A 192 7.99 -21.24 32.94
N LEU A 193 8.24 -20.01 33.36
CA LEU A 193 9.14 -19.72 34.48
C LEU A 193 8.63 -20.31 35.80
N GLN A 194 7.32 -20.26 36.05
CA GLN A 194 6.73 -20.88 37.23
C GLN A 194 6.87 -22.42 37.19
N ALA A 195 6.62 -23.05 36.04
CA ALA A 195 6.83 -24.49 35.85
C ALA A 195 8.29 -24.89 36.08
N LEU A 196 9.25 -24.16 35.50
CA LEU A 196 10.68 -24.39 35.70
C LEU A 196 11.12 -24.16 37.15
N ARG A 197 10.56 -23.16 37.85
CA ARG A 197 10.84 -22.96 39.28
C ARG A 197 10.33 -24.11 40.13
N LYS A 198 9.12 -24.62 39.83
CA LYS A 198 8.56 -25.80 40.51
C LYS A 198 9.39 -27.06 40.25
N GLU A 199 9.79 -27.28 39.01
CA GLU A 199 10.66 -28.40 38.63
C GLU A 199 12.02 -28.32 39.33
N ASN A 200 12.68 -27.16 39.32
CA ASN A 200 13.94 -26.96 40.04
C ASN A 200 13.79 -27.19 41.55
N ALA A 201 12.68 -26.73 42.17
CA ALA A 201 12.43 -26.99 43.58
C ALA A 201 12.21 -28.48 43.88
N GLN A 202 11.51 -29.21 43.01
CA GLN A 202 11.32 -30.66 43.14
C GLN A 202 12.63 -31.43 42.95
N LEU A 203 13.48 -31.00 42.01
CA LEU A 203 14.81 -31.59 41.80
C LEU A 203 15.75 -31.33 42.98
N GLN A 204 15.77 -30.11 43.53
CA GLN A 204 16.58 -29.76 44.71
C GLN A 204 16.09 -30.44 46.00
N GLY A 205 14.79 -30.77 46.10
CA GLY A 205 14.24 -31.53 47.22
C GLY A 205 14.43 -33.05 47.11
N SER A 206 14.89 -33.55 45.94
CA SER A 206 15.04 -34.96 45.61
C SER A 206 16.50 -35.42 45.74
N ASP A 207 17.09 -35.30 46.93
CA ASP A 207 18.46 -35.76 47.22
C ASP A 207 18.58 -37.29 47.46
N SER A 208 17.51 -38.06 47.26
CA SER A 208 17.51 -39.52 47.42
C SER A 208 17.81 -40.22 46.08
N GLY A 209 18.94 -40.90 46.00
CA GLY A 209 19.53 -41.51 44.79
C GLY A 209 18.77 -42.68 44.14
N GLY A 210 17.50 -42.49 43.81
CA GLY A 210 16.73 -43.33 42.90
C GLY A 210 16.25 -42.49 41.71
N ALA A 211 16.24 -43.09 40.52
CA ALA A 211 15.77 -42.47 39.27
C ALA A 211 14.25 -42.16 39.32
N LEU A 212 13.86 -41.15 40.10
CA LEU A 212 12.49 -40.66 40.20
C LEU A 212 12.36 -39.40 39.34
N VAL A 213 11.47 -39.43 38.35
CA VAL A 213 11.18 -38.27 37.51
C VAL A 213 10.28 -37.30 38.29
N PRO A 214 10.60 -35.99 38.32
CA PRO A 214 9.72 -34.98 38.94
C PRO A 214 8.32 -34.99 38.33
N GLN A 215 7.29 -34.85 39.17
CA GLN A 215 5.89 -34.81 38.71
C GLN A 215 5.64 -33.64 37.76
N GLN A 216 6.31 -32.50 37.98
CA GLN A 216 6.21 -31.34 37.10
C GLN A 216 6.69 -31.64 35.67
N THR A 217 7.69 -32.51 35.49
CA THR A 217 8.19 -32.92 34.17
C THR A 217 7.13 -33.73 33.42
N VAL A 218 6.40 -34.60 34.11
CA VAL A 218 5.29 -35.37 33.52
C VAL A 218 4.12 -34.44 33.15
N ASP A 219 3.75 -33.50 34.01
CA ASP A 219 2.70 -32.52 33.73
C ASP A 219 3.05 -31.61 32.54
N ASN A 220 4.31 -31.19 32.44
CA ASN A 220 4.83 -30.44 31.30
C ASN A 220 4.71 -31.25 30.00
N LEU A 221 5.03 -32.55 30.02
CA LEU A 221 4.90 -33.44 28.86
C LEU A 221 3.44 -33.63 28.44
N ILE A 222 2.52 -33.83 29.39
CA ILE A 222 1.09 -33.96 29.12
C ILE A 222 0.55 -32.66 28.49
N SER A 223 0.93 -31.51 29.04
CA SER A 223 0.54 -30.19 28.52
C SER A 223 1.09 -29.97 27.11
N SER A 224 2.37 -30.29 26.88
CA SER A 224 3.01 -30.20 25.57
C SER A 224 2.34 -31.10 24.53
N HIS A 225 1.99 -32.33 24.92
CA HIS A 225 1.27 -33.25 24.05
C HIS A 225 -0.12 -32.73 23.68
N ALA A 226 -0.86 -32.18 24.66
CA ALA A 226 -2.17 -31.57 24.41
C ALA A 226 -2.07 -30.37 23.45
N ASP A 227 -1.04 -29.53 23.60
CA ASP A 227 -0.82 -28.38 22.71
C ASP A 227 -0.39 -28.83 21.31
N MET A 228 0.41 -29.89 21.20
CA MET A 228 0.75 -30.49 19.91
C MET A 228 -0.48 -31.05 19.20
N GLN A 229 -1.37 -31.74 19.93
CA GLN A 229 -2.65 -32.20 19.39
C GLN A 229 -3.53 -31.05 18.89
N LYS A 230 -3.60 -29.93 19.61
CA LYS A 230 -4.31 -28.72 19.15
C LYS A 230 -3.70 -28.17 17.86
N GLN A 231 -2.37 -28.11 17.78
CA GLN A 231 -1.68 -27.64 16.58
C GLN A 231 -1.96 -28.55 15.37
N VAL A 232 -1.94 -29.87 15.56
CA VAL A 232 -2.31 -30.84 14.51
C VAL A 232 -3.74 -30.60 14.05
N ALA A 233 -4.69 -30.49 14.97
CA ALA A 233 -6.09 -30.23 14.62
C ALA A 233 -6.27 -28.90 13.86
N GLU A 234 -5.52 -27.86 14.22
CA GLU A 234 -5.55 -26.57 13.52
C GLU A 234 -4.95 -26.65 12.11
N LYS A 235 -3.86 -27.41 11.96
CA LYS A 235 -3.22 -27.67 10.65
C LYS A 235 -4.13 -28.51 9.75
N ASP A 236 -4.79 -29.52 10.29
CA ASP A 236 -5.77 -30.34 9.57
C ASP A 236 -6.96 -29.50 9.13
N LYS A 237 -7.47 -28.63 10.01
CA LYS A 237 -8.55 -27.69 9.65
C LYS A 237 -8.13 -26.74 8.53
N ARG A 238 -6.89 -26.25 8.55
CA ARG A 238 -6.33 -25.44 7.45
C ARG A 238 -6.21 -26.24 6.16
N MET A 239 -5.75 -27.49 6.23
CA MET A 239 -5.66 -28.37 5.06
C MET A 239 -7.04 -28.65 4.44
N VAL A 240 -8.07 -28.87 5.27
CA VAL A 240 -9.44 -29.07 4.79
C VAL A 240 -9.94 -27.82 4.07
N ARG A 241 -9.79 -26.64 4.67
CA ARG A 241 -10.16 -25.36 4.03
C ARG A 241 -9.41 -25.13 2.72
N LEU A 242 -8.12 -25.45 2.68
CA LEU A 242 -7.33 -25.32 1.45
C LEU A 242 -7.85 -26.24 0.35
N LYS A 243 -8.21 -27.49 0.68
CA LYS A 243 -8.83 -28.43 -0.25
C LYS A 243 -10.20 -27.94 -0.73
N GLU A 244 -11.00 -27.30 0.13
CA GLU A 244 -12.28 -26.69 -0.23
C GLU A 244 -12.09 -25.54 -1.23
N VAL A 245 -11.16 -24.62 -0.95
CA VAL A 245 -10.85 -23.50 -1.85
C VAL A 245 -10.32 -24.00 -3.19
N TRP A 246 -9.41 -24.97 -3.18
CA TRP A 246 -8.89 -25.58 -4.41
C TRP A 246 -10.00 -26.25 -5.22
N ARG A 247 -10.92 -26.97 -4.56
CA ARG A 247 -12.08 -27.58 -5.22
C ARG A 247 -12.97 -26.53 -5.85
N ALA A 248 -13.24 -25.43 -5.15
CA ALA A 248 -14.03 -24.32 -5.66
C ALA A 248 -13.36 -23.66 -6.89
N LYS A 249 -12.06 -23.36 -6.81
CA LYS A 249 -11.30 -22.79 -7.94
C LYS A 249 -11.18 -23.74 -9.13
N ALA A 250 -10.95 -25.03 -8.90
CA ALA A 250 -10.93 -26.03 -9.96
C ALA A 250 -12.31 -26.14 -10.66
N GLN A 251 -13.40 -26.00 -9.90
CA GLN A 251 -14.76 -25.95 -10.46
C GLN A 251 -14.98 -24.68 -11.29
N GLU A 252 -14.56 -23.52 -10.80
CA GLU A 252 -14.61 -22.25 -11.53
C GLU A 252 -13.86 -22.34 -12.87
N ILE A 253 -12.66 -22.92 -12.88
CA ILE A 253 -11.88 -23.16 -14.11
C ILE A 253 -12.63 -24.10 -15.06
N ARG A 254 -13.20 -25.21 -14.55
CA ARG A 254 -13.96 -26.15 -15.38
C ARG A 254 -15.18 -25.48 -16.01
N GLU A 255 -15.87 -24.63 -15.27
CA GLU A 255 -17.03 -23.87 -15.76
C GLU A 255 -16.63 -22.80 -16.78
N ALA A 256 -15.52 -22.10 -16.57
CA ALA A 256 -14.98 -21.14 -17.53
C ALA A 256 -14.58 -21.83 -18.85
N VAL A 257 -13.89 -22.98 -18.77
CA VAL A 257 -13.53 -23.79 -19.94
C VAL A 257 -14.78 -24.28 -20.67
N TYR A 258 -15.81 -24.74 -19.95
CA TYR A 258 -17.07 -25.17 -20.54
C TYR A 258 -17.78 -24.01 -21.25
N SER A 259 -17.83 -22.82 -20.65
CA SER A 259 -18.50 -21.66 -21.22
C SER A 259 -17.75 -21.06 -22.42
N LEU A 260 -16.41 -21.09 -22.43
CA LEU A 260 -15.59 -20.46 -23.48
C LEU A 260 -15.32 -21.41 -24.65
N LEU A 261 -14.89 -22.64 -24.36
CA LEU A 261 -14.47 -23.61 -25.37
C LEU A 261 -15.56 -24.61 -25.73
N GLY A 262 -16.61 -24.72 -24.92
CA GLY A 262 -17.72 -25.64 -25.17
C GLY A 262 -17.41 -27.10 -24.90
N TYR A 263 -16.41 -27.37 -24.05
CA TYR A 263 -16.09 -28.72 -23.62
C TYR A 263 -16.07 -28.82 -22.09
N ARG A 264 -16.74 -29.84 -21.56
CA ARG A 264 -16.71 -30.19 -20.14
C ARG A 264 -15.56 -31.16 -19.89
N VAL A 265 -14.69 -30.81 -18.94
CA VAL A 265 -13.47 -31.58 -18.64
C VAL A 265 -13.65 -32.40 -17.37
N ASP A 266 -13.71 -33.72 -17.53
CA ASP A 266 -13.80 -34.68 -16.42
C ASP A 266 -12.54 -35.52 -16.31
N PHE A 267 -11.94 -35.56 -15.12
CA PHE A 267 -10.75 -36.36 -14.83
C PHE A 267 -11.16 -37.74 -14.31
N LEU A 268 -10.71 -38.81 -14.98
CA LEU A 268 -10.96 -40.20 -14.60
C LEU A 268 -9.78 -40.79 -13.79
N GLU A 269 -10.02 -41.91 -13.10
CA GLU A 269 -9.14 -42.52 -12.09
C GLU A 269 -7.75 -43.01 -12.57
N ASN A 270 -7.41 -42.82 -13.85
CA ASN A 270 -6.13 -43.27 -14.44
C ASN A 270 -5.36 -42.12 -15.14
N GLY A 271 -5.63 -40.86 -14.77
CA GLY A 271 -5.05 -39.70 -15.45
C GLY A 271 -5.61 -39.48 -16.88
N ARG A 272 -6.70 -40.17 -17.22
CA ARG A 272 -7.44 -39.95 -18.47
C ARG A 272 -8.36 -38.76 -18.30
N VAL A 273 -8.51 -37.98 -19.37
CA VAL A 273 -9.36 -36.80 -19.41
C VAL A 273 -10.49 -37.07 -20.39
N ARG A 274 -11.73 -36.99 -19.91
CA ARG A 274 -12.91 -37.01 -20.77
C ARG A 274 -13.33 -35.59 -21.10
N LEU A 275 -13.46 -35.29 -22.38
CA LEU A 275 -14.04 -34.05 -22.89
C LEU A 275 -15.44 -34.35 -23.43
N ALA A 276 -16.48 -33.80 -22.81
CA ALA A 276 -17.84 -33.87 -23.34
C ALA A 276 -18.19 -32.55 -24.03
N SER A 277 -18.73 -32.60 -25.25
CA SER A 277 -19.13 -31.37 -25.96
C SER A 277 -20.36 -30.73 -25.31
N MET A 278 -20.48 -29.40 -25.38
CA MET A 278 -21.69 -28.68 -24.96
C MET A 278 -22.92 -28.99 -25.84
N TYR A 279 -22.69 -29.47 -27.06
CA TYR A 279 -23.74 -29.84 -28.02
C TYR A 279 -24.05 -31.34 -27.99
N ASN A 280 -23.80 -31.98 -26.85
CA ASN A 280 -23.95 -33.41 -26.69
C ASN A 280 -25.45 -33.79 -26.64
N GLU A 281 -25.96 -34.40 -27.71
CA GLU A 281 -27.30 -35.00 -27.71
C GLU A 281 -27.25 -36.31 -26.91
N ALA A 282 -27.91 -36.32 -25.75
CA ALA A 282 -28.09 -37.49 -24.87
C ALA A 282 -26.82 -38.09 -24.21
N ASP A 283 -25.80 -37.28 -23.93
CA ASP A 283 -24.57 -37.65 -23.20
C ASP A 283 -23.57 -38.57 -23.97
N ASP A 284 -23.75 -38.75 -25.26
CA ASP A 284 -22.98 -39.67 -26.10
C ASP A 284 -21.76 -39.07 -26.84
N HIS A 285 -21.69 -37.75 -27.00
CA HIS A 285 -20.63 -37.02 -27.70
C HIS A 285 -19.50 -36.60 -26.75
N SER A 286 -18.72 -37.58 -26.32
CA SER A 286 -17.52 -37.37 -25.51
C SER A 286 -16.28 -38.03 -26.10
N PHE A 287 -15.12 -37.45 -25.81
CA PHE A 287 -13.80 -37.91 -26.21
C PHE A 287 -12.98 -38.25 -24.97
N ILE A 288 -12.19 -39.32 -25.02
CA ILE A 288 -11.32 -39.74 -23.91
C ILE A 288 -9.88 -39.60 -24.37
N PHE A 289 -9.14 -38.75 -23.67
CA PHE A 289 -7.72 -38.50 -23.88
C PHE A 289 -6.90 -39.17 -22.80
N THR A 290 -5.74 -39.72 -23.18
CA THR A 290 -4.75 -40.31 -22.28
C THR A 290 -3.46 -39.50 -22.35
N SER A 291 -2.84 -39.23 -21.20
CA SER A 291 -1.46 -38.72 -21.16
C SER A 291 -0.52 -39.89 -20.88
N ASN A 292 0.52 -40.05 -21.70
CA ASN A 292 1.55 -41.05 -21.47
C ASN A 292 2.47 -40.58 -20.32
N ALA A 293 2.85 -41.50 -19.42
CA ALA A 293 3.56 -41.19 -18.16
C ALA A 293 4.92 -40.49 -18.31
N HIS A 294 5.44 -40.36 -19.54
CA HIS A 294 6.72 -39.72 -19.86
C HIS A 294 6.57 -38.41 -20.66
N ASP A 295 5.35 -37.98 -21.00
CA ASP A 295 5.14 -36.78 -21.80
C ASP A 295 4.09 -35.87 -21.15
N SER A 296 4.56 -34.95 -20.31
CA SER A 296 3.74 -33.98 -19.59
C SER A 296 3.27 -32.88 -20.55
N GLY A 297 2.25 -33.17 -21.36
CA GLY A 297 1.62 -32.17 -22.22
C GLY A 297 0.95 -32.73 -23.48
N THR A 298 1.32 -33.92 -23.93
CA THR A 298 0.74 -34.53 -25.13
C THR A 298 -0.40 -35.47 -24.75
N LEU A 299 -1.63 -35.07 -25.10
CA LEU A 299 -2.83 -35.90 -24.95
C LEU A 299 -3.02 -36.75 -26.21
N GLU A 300 -3.18 -38.06 -26.07
CA GLU A 300 -3.52 -38.95 -27.18
C GLU A 300 -5.02 -39.29 -27.13
N LEU A 301 -5.69 -39.23 -28.28
CA LEU A 301 -7.11 -39.62 -28.38
C LEU A 301 -7.21 -41.15 -28.27
N SER A 302 -7.68 -41.63 -27.13
CA SER A 302 -7.82 -43.07 -26.84
C SER A 302 -9.19 -43.64 -27.23
N GLY A 303 -10.17 -42.77 -27.53
CA GLY A 303 -11.52 -43.14 -27.93
C GLY A 303 -12.55 -42.08 -27.55
N GLY A 304 -13.82 -42.47 -27.50
CA GLY A 304 -14.93 -41.60 -27.09
C GLY A 304 -16.09 -42.40 -26.48
N GLY A 305 -17.10 -41.71 -25.96
CA GLY A 305 -18.27 -42.31 -25.32
C GLY A 305 -19.07 -43.20 -26.27
N ASN A 306 -19.49 -42.65 -27.41
CA ASN A 306 -20.23 -43.39 -28.44
C ASN A 306 -19.32 -43.79 -29.62
N ALA A 307 -19.17 -45.10 -29.85
CA ALA A 307 -18.35 -45.65 -30.93
C ALA A 307 -18.85 -45.30 -32.34
N ALA A 308 -20.16 -45.12 -32.54
CA ALA A 308 -20.72 -44.71 -33.83
C ALA A 308 -20.42 -43.23 -34.12
N PHE A 309 -20.43 -42.39 -33.09
CA PHE A 309 -20.06 -40.98 -33.19
C PHE A 309 -18.58 -40.81 -33.53
N VAL A 310 -17.68 -41.51 -32.82
CA VAL A 310 -16.24 -41.47 -33.12
C VAL A 310 -15.96 -41.91 -34.55
N ARG A 311 -16.61 -42.98 -35.02
CA ARG A 311 -16.50 -43.45 -36.41
C ARG A 311 -16.96 -42.42 -37.44
N SER A 312 -18.01 -41.65 -37.14
CA SER A 312 -18.46 -40.58 -38.05
C SER A 312 -17.42 -39.47 -38.23
N LEU A 313 -16.50 -39.33 -37.26
CA LEU A 313 -15.41 -38.36 -37.27
C LEU A 313 -14.07 -38.98 -37.68
N ASP A 314 -14.01 -40.25 -38.13
CA ASP A 314 -12.75 -40.93 -38.47
C ASP A 314 -11.93 -40.16 -39.51
N THR A 315 -12.60 -39.55 -40.50
CA THR A 315 -11.94 -38.71 -41.53
C THR A 315 -11.30 -37.46 -40.91
N LEU A 316 -11.98 -36.83 -39.95
CA LEU A 316 -11.55 -35.63 -39.26
C LEU A 316 -10.43 -35.94 -38.25
N ILE A 317 -10.50 -37.09 -37.58
CA ILE A 317 -9.45 -37.63 -36.70
C ILE A 317 -8.19 -37.93 -37.52
N GLN A 318 -8.32 -38.61 -38.65
CA GLN A 318 -7.17 -38.92 -39.52
C GLN A 318 -6.48 -37.62 -39.99
N TYR A 319 -7.26 -36.65 -40.47
CA TYR A 319 -6.72 -35.42 -41.02
C TYR A 319 -6.08 -34.50 -39.96
N TRP A 320 -6.75 -34.28 -38.82
CA TRP A 320 -6.26 -33.31 -37.82
C TRP A 320 -5.38 -33.93 -36.74
N VAL A 321 -5.70 -35.14 -36.27
CA VAL A 321 -4.99 -35.79 -35.17
C VAL A 321 -3.81 -36.62 -35.68
N VAL A 322 -4.01 -37.45 -36.73
CA VAL A 322 -2.95 -38.35 -37.22
C VAL A 322 -1.96 -37.62 -38.13
N GLU A 323 -2.44 -36.93 -39.17
CA GLU A 323 -1.56 -36.28 -40.16
C GLU A 323 -0.93 -34.98 -39.62
N ARG A 324 -1.71 -34.16 -38.90
CA ARG A 324 -1.32 -32.81 -38.47
C ARG A 324 -0.99 -32.67 -36.99
N ARG A 325 -1.26 -33.71 -36.17
CA ARG A 325 -1.03 -33.73 -34.72
C ARG A 325 -1.57 -32.49 -33.97
N SER A 326 -2.74 -31.99 -34.39
CA SER A 326 -3.37 -30.80 -33.79
C SER A 326 -4.75 -31.12 -33.23
N ILE A 327 -4.80 -31.40 -31.93
CA ILE A 327 -6.04 -31.61 -31.18
C ILE A 327 -6.89 -30.33 -31.11
N PRO A 328 -6.33 -29.12 -30.94
CA PRO A 328 -7.13 -27.90 -30.94
C PRO A 328 -7.90 -27.69 -32.25
N ALA A 329 -7.27 -27.95 -33.40
CA ALA A 329 -7.93 -27.82 -34.70
C ALA A 329 -9.03 -28.89 -34.89
N PHE A 330 -8.77 -30.12 -34.42
CA PHE A 330 -9.78 -31.18 -34.39
C PHE A 330 -10.99 -30.77 -33.53
N LEU A 331 -10.79 -30.37 -32.28
CA LEU A 331 -11.89 -30.00 -31.38
C LEU A 331 -12.68 -28.80 -31.91
N ALA A 332 -12.02 -27.80 -32.52
CA ALA A 332 -12.68 -26.65 -33.13
C ALA A 332 -13.56 -27.04 -34.33
N THR A 333 -13.06 -27.91 -35.21
CA THR A 333 -13.86 -28.38 -36.37
C THR A 333 -15.05 -29.23 -35.92
N VAL A 334 -14.86 -30.12 -34.94
CA VAL A 334 -15.95 -30.89 -34.32
C VAL A 334 -16.99 -29.97 -33.67
N THR A 335 -16.58 -28.91 -32.95
CA THR A 335 -17.55 -27.97 -32.36
C THR A 335 -18.40 -27.28 -33.42
N LEU A 336 -17.81 -26.89 -34.55
CA LEU A 336 -18.55 -26.26 -35.64
C LEU A 336 -19.55 -27.24 -36.27
N GLU A 337 -19.12 -28.48 -36.56
CA GLU A 337 -20.02 -29.50 -37.10
C GLU A 337 -21.18 -29.85 -36.16
N LEU A 338 -20.92 -29.96 -34.86
CA LEU A 338 -21.97 -30.23 -33.87
C LEU A 338 -22.92 -29.04 -33.68
N PHE A 339 -22.39 -27.81 -33.71
CA PHE A 339 -23.20 -26.60 -33.66
C PHE A 339 -24.11 -26.47 -34.88
N ASP A 340 -23.60 -26.76 -36.08
CA ASP A 340 -24.39 -26.71 -37.32
C ASP A 340 -25.49 -27.77 -37.30
N LYS A 341 -25.19 -29.00 -36.85
CA LYS A 341 -26.19 -30.09 -36.73
C LYS A 341 -27.30 -29.74 -35.73
N THR A 342 -26.93 -29.20 -34.57
CA THR A 342 -27.89 -28.79 -33.54
C THR A 342 -28.73 -27.57 -33.96
N THR A 343 -28.16 -26.64 -34.72
CA THR A 343 -28.86 -25.43 -35.19
C THR A 343 -29.71 -25.70 -36.45
N ALA A 344 -29.27 -26.58 -37.35
CA ALA A 344 -29.99 -26.93 -38.58
C ALA A 344 -31.27 -27.75 -38.32
N MET A 345 -31.36 -28.44 -37.17
CA MET A 345 -32.58 -29.15 -36.74
C MET A 345 -33.66 -28.23 -36.12
N MET A 346 -33.43 -26.91 -36.02
CA MET A 346 -34.32 -25.97 -35.34
C MET A 346 -35.14 -25.09 -36.32
N PRO A 347 -36.48 -24.92 -36.16
CA PRO A 347 -37.28 -24.10 -37.07
C PRO A 347 -36.93 -22.60 -36.99
N PRO A 348 -37.02 -21.83 -38.09
CA PRO A 348 -36.69 -20.41 -38.11
C PRO A 348 -37.65 -19.62 -37.23
N GLY A 349 -37.16 -19.06 -36.11
CA GLY A 349 -37.91 -18.18 -35.22
C GLY A 349 -37.70 -18.38 -33.73
N HIS A 350 -37.04 -19.46 -33.31
CA HIS A 350 -36.69 -19.68 -31.90
C HIS A 350 -35.17 -19.56 -31.74
N HIS A 351 -34.67 -18.35 -31.49
CA HIS A 351 -33.31 -18.21 -30.98
C HIS A 351 -33.27 -18.87 -29.60
N ALA A 352 -32.59 -20.01 -29.49
CA ALA A 352 -32.28 -20.61 -28.21
C ALA A 352 -31.38 -19.62 -27.46
N GLY A 353 -31.99 -18.82 -26.58
CA GLY A 353 -31.25 -18.12 -25.55
C GLY A 353 -30.43 -19.16 -24.80
N TRP A 354 -29.10 -19.01 -24.84
CA TRP A 354 -28.10 -19.70 -24.02
C TRP A 354 -28.66 -20.85 -23.18
N ARG A 355 -28.87 -22.02 -23.80
CA ARG A 355 -29.37 -23.23 -23.13
C ARG A 355 -28.39 -23.78 -22.08
N GLY A 356 -27.21 -23.16 -21.95
CA GLY A 356 -26.26 -23.39 -20.85
C GLY A 356 -26.73 -22.81 -19.51
N ARG A 357 -27.66 -21.84 -19.46
CA ARG A 357 -28.12 -21.24 -18.19
C ARG A 357 -29.01 -22.20 -17.37
N ASP A 358 -29.81 -23.05 -18.03
CA ASP A 358 -30.71 -23.98 -17.35
C ASP A 358 -29.97 -25.22 -16.79
N GLU A 359 -28.89 -25.66 -17.45
CA GLU A 359 -28.00 -26.70 -16.91
C GLU A 359 -27.05 -26.18 -15.84
N MET A 360 -26.55 -24.93 -15.95
CA MET A 360 -25.82 -24.25 -14.87
C MET A 360 -26.69 -24.15 -13.59
N SER A 361 -27.99 -23.87 -13.76
CA SER A 361 -28.93 -23.75 -12.64
C SER A 361 -29.25 -25.12 -12.01
N ARG A 362 -29.28 -26.20 -12.80
CA ARG A 362 -29.48 -27.58 -12.31
C ARG A 362 -28.25 -28.16 -11.61
N SER A 363 -27.04 -27.87 -12.07
CA SER A 363 -25.80 -28.31 -11.40
C SER A 363 -25.54 -27.54 -10.10
N MET A 364 -25.89 -26.25 -10.05
CA MET A 364 -25.84 -25.45 -8.82
C MET A 364 -26.88 -25.90 -7.78
N THR A 365 -28.11 -26.23 -8.20
CA THR A 365 -29.15 -26.70 -7.26
C THR A 365 -28.91 -28.12 -6.76
N SER A 366 -28.36 -29.01 -7.59
CA SER A 366 -28.00 -30.37 -7.16
C SER A 366 -26.78 -30.39 -6.22
N SER A 367 -25.84 -29.44 -6.33
CA SER A 367 -24.71 -29.32 -5.41
C SER A 367 -25.05 -28.56 -4.11
N MET A 368 -25.99 -27.61 -4.14
CA MET A 368 -26.52 -26.96 -2.93
C MET A 368 -27.44 -27.86 -2.08
N SER A 369 -28.17 -28.81 -2.69
CA SER A 369 -29.01 -29.78 -1.97
C SER A 369 -28.17 -30.76 -1.13
N LEU A 370 -26.96 -31.12 -1.58
CA LEU A 370 -26.03 -31.95 -0.82
C LEU A 370 -25.28 -31.18 0.29
N ALA A 371 -25.25 -29.84 0.23
CA ALA A 371 -24.62 -28.99 1.25
C ALA A 371 -25.56 -28.57 2.39
N SER A 372 -26.88 -28.78 2.25
CA SER A 372 -27.90 -28.35 3.24
C SER A 372 -28.41 -29.48 4.16
N CYS A 373 -27.89 -30.70 4.03
CA CYS A 373 -28.21 -31.84 4.89
C CYS A 373 -27.00 -32.25 5.75
N SER A 374 -26.50 -31.34 6.59
CA SER A 374 -25.53 -31.65 7.65
C SER A 374 -25.59 -30.58 8.76
N THR A 375 -26.80 -30.28 9.24
CA THR A 375 -26.99 -29.58 10.52
C THR A 375 -27.27 -30.64 11.58
N ASN A 376 -26.20 -31.01 12.29
CA ASN A 376 -26.24 -31.90 13.44
C ASN A 376 -27.02 -31.20 14.58
N PRO A 377 -28.08 -31.80 15.14
CA PRO A 377 -28.77 -31.21 16.30
C PRO A 377 -27.91 -31.41 17.54
N GLY A 378 -27.44 -30.31 18.15
CA GLY A 378 -26.75 -30.32 19.44
C GLY A 378 -27.67 -30.77 20.59
N PRO A 379 -27.09 -31.20 21.72
CA PRO A 379 -27.83 -31.90 22.77
C PRO A 379 -28.75 -30.95 23.52
N SER A 380 -29.98 -31.39 23.72
CA SER A 380 -30.98 -30.81 24.60
C SER A 380 -30.44 -30.68 26.03
N ALA A 381 -30.19 -29.44 26.45
CA ALA A 381 -29.99 -29.09 27.84
C ALA A 381 -31.33 -29.24 28.59
N ASN A 382 -31.44 -30.29 29.41
CA ASN A 382 -32.45 -30.36 30.45
C ASN A 382 -32.10 -29.34 31.54
N LEU A 383 -32.92 -28.30 31.67
CA LEU A 383 -33.05 -27.55 32.91
C LEU A 383 -33.77 -28.43 33.93
N VAL A 384 -33.13 -28.65 35.08
CA VAL A 384 -33.76 -28.78 36.39
C VAL A 384 -33.12 -27.74 37.28
#